data_AF-A0A6A5RNE9-F1
#
_entry.id   AF-A0A6A5RNE9-F1
#
_cell.length_a   1.000
_cell.length_b   1.000
_cell.length_c   1.000
_cell.angle_alpha   90.00
_cell.angle_beta   90.00
_cell.angle_gamma   90.00
#
_symmetry.space_group_name_H-M   'P 1'
#
loop_
_entity.id
_entity.type
_entity.pdbx_description
1 polymer ?
#
loop_
_entity_poly.entity_id
_entity_poly.type
_entity_poly.pdbx_seq_one_letter_code
_entity_poly.pdbx_strand_id
1 'polypeptide(L)'
;MDPDVHLTPIKIRGKRRKTTQQPILAKVTFSTTSTAPIASARQTRHKKLKKYTHKYSAAATPALLGLPQELLELIFLHSMNTSLPLASPLLGRKLSSTAVTLEYTMRTFFHTVDHTTNYRDRKKYSDPTKQSELLARRFFTWDFFRKYVQRSHDEMVKLRGKAWEKTDVEVPGLKLFDGLWPFRFTTIPYLAFADRFHIPEKLLHGPFDEGKTSLLYVLVSLSGEIDWEGSMAGETAKLGIREAVEQRNERAVAALATLLGVPKQIDTGLLRYTVVECGCDVNIMRHLLFNAQILAQNTSKDQLDFLDTRLWAWADAHGEKGNVLKKMLRKANEFDMEFYMDEPDCTKIVPFPYGGSKFNTRRTFDDVVRELLMNLYWSYGRKITRRRTRQRESGDAATQ
;
A
#
# COMPACT_ATOMS: atom_id res chain seq x y z
N MET A 1 -14.70 -31.82 -45.02
CA MET A 1 -13.55 -30.89 -45.01
C MET A 1 -13.17 -30.73 -43.55
N ASP A 2 -12.43 -31.71 -43.05
CA ASP A 2 -11.89 -31.76 -41.69
C ASP A 2 -10.65 -30.86 -41.60
N PRO A 3 -10.48 -30.09 -40.51
CA PRO A 3 -9.21 -29.43 -40.21
C PRO A 3 -8.36 -30.29 -39.26
N ASP A 4 -7.23 -30.76 -39.78
CA ASP A 4 -6.15 -31.41 -39.04
C ASP A 4 -5.60 -30.53 -37.92
N VAL A 5 -5.68 -31.04 -36.69
CA VAL A 5 -5.09 -30.43 -35.48
C VAL A 5 -3.70 -31.05 -35.27
N HIS A 6 -2.66 -30.31 -35.65
CA HIS A 6 -1.26 -30.66 -35.41
C HIS A 6 -0.86 -30.33 -33.95
N LEU A 7 -1.06 -31.29 -33.03
CA LEU A 7 -0.50 -31.23 -31.68
C LEU A 7 0.89 -31.88 -31.66
N THR A 8 1.91 -31.09 -31.31
CA THR A 8 3.27 -31.59 -31.05
C THR A 8 3.34 -32.28 -29.67
N PRO A 9 3.96 -33.47 -29.57
CA PRO A 9 3.98 -34.22 -28.31
C PRO A 9 5.01 -33.67 -27.32
N ILE A 10 4.51 -33.26 -26.14
CA ILE A 10 5.33 -32.89 -24.97
C ILE A 10 5.86 -34.18 -24.31
N LYS A 11 7.18 -34.40 -24.36
CA LYS A 11 7.87 -35.49 -23.64
C LYS A 11 7.96 -35.18 -22.15
N ILE A 12 7.09 -35.79 -21.34
CA ILE A 12 7.16 -35.73 -19.87
C ILE A 12 8.27 -36.67 -19.38
N ARG A 13 9.29 -36.10 -18.73
CA ARG A 13 10.42 -36.83 -18.14
C ARG A 13 10.01 -37.46 -16.80
N GLY A 14 10.20 -38.77 -16.68
CA GLY A 14 9.64 -39.64 -15.65
C GLY A 14 10.08 -39.36 -14.20
N LYS A 15 9.10 -39.43 -13.29
CA LYS A 15 9.25 -39.44 -11.84
C LYS A 15 9.23 -40.90 -11.35
N ARG A 16 10.37 -41.45 -10.93
CA ARG A 16 10.42 -42.79 -10.31
C ARG A 16 9.87 -42.72 -8.87
N ARG A 17 8.69 -43.30 -8.64
CA ARG A 17 8.24 -43.74 -7.31
C ARG A 17 8.73 -45.17 -7.06
N LYS A 18 9.32 -45.43 -5.90
CA LYS A 18 9.41 -46.80 -5.34
C LYS A 18 8.60 -46.83 -4.04
N THR A 19 7.48 -47.53 -4.11
CA THR A 19 6.70 -48.01 -2.99
C THR A 19 7.18 -49.43 -2.69
N THR A 20 7.45 -49.77 -1.44
CA THR A 20 7.42 -51.18 -0.99
C THR A 20 6.86 -51.19 0.43
N GLN A 21 5.71 -51.84 0.58
CA GLN A 21 5.04 -52.11 1.84
C GLN A 21 5.65 -53.36 2.49
N GLN A 22 6.03 -53.23 3.77
CA GLN A 22 5.69 -54.05 4.96
C GLN A 22 5.70 -55.60 4.89
N PRO A 23 6.11 -56.32 5.97
CA PRO A 23 5.22 -56.50 7.13
C PRO A 23 5.84 -56.42 8.54
N ILE A 24 4.90 -56.16 9.44
CA ILE A 24 4.81 -56.16 10.90
C ILE A 24 5.28 -57.49 11.55
N LEU A 25 6.01 -57.46 12.69
CA LEU A 25 5.55 -57.84 14.05
C LEU A 25 6.73 -58.05 15.06
N ALA A 26 6.61 -57.35 16.21
CA ALA A 26 6.88 -57.78 17.60
C ALA A 26 8.30 -57.94 18.24
N LYS A 27 8.39 -57.29 19.42
CA LYS A 27 9.10 -57.61 20.69
C LYS A 27 10.60 -57.27 20.76
N VAL A 28 11.06 -56.28 21.55
CA VAL A 28 11.07 -56.08 23.03
C VAL A 28 12.22 -56.82 23.74
N THR A 29 12.93 -56.04 24.58
CA THR A 29 13.80 -56.36 25.75
C THR A 29 15.26 -56.82 25.60
N PHE A 30 16.15 -55.87 25.98
CA PHE A 30 17.14 -55.90 27.08
C PHE A 30 18.28 -56.93 27.19
N SER A 31 19.43 -56.37 27.61
CA SER A 31 20.51 -56.96 28.45
C SER A 31 21.51 -57.89 27.73
N THR A 32 22.80 -58.01 28.05
CA THR A 32 23.79 -57.37 28.96
C THR A 32 25.15 -58.01 28.62
N THR A 33 26.25 -57.36 29.03
CA THR A 33 27.57 -57.94 29.42
C THR A 33 28.35 -58.77 28.40
N SER A 34 29.47 -58.23 27.89
CA SER A 34 30.85 -58.42 28.40
C SER A 34 31.44 -59.80 28.05
N THR A 35 32.51 -59.81 27.25
CA THR A 35 33.86 -60.29 27.61
C THR A 35 34.73 -60.36 26.35
N ALA A 36 35.88 -59.68 26.39
CA ALA A 36 37.04 -59.97 25.57
C ALA A 36 37.73 -61.27 26.07
N PRO A 37 38.90 -61.71 25.57
CA PRO A 37 39.58 -61.48 24.27
C PRO A 37 39.88 -62.84 23.58
N ILE A 38 40.57 -62.84 22.43
CA ILE A 38 41.75 -63.67 22.15
C ILE A 38 42.26 -63.36 20.72
N ALA A 39 43.57 -63.26 20.65
CA ALA A 39 44.40 -62.91 19.51
C ALA A 39 44.27 -63.89 18.33
N SER A 40 44.43 -63.36 17.12
CA SER A 40 45.15 -64.05 16.05
C SER A 40 45.59 -63.04 15.00
N ALA A 41 46.91 -62.91 14.89
CA ALA A 41 47.58 -62.18 13.84
C ALA A 41 47.26 -62.74 12.45
N ARG A 42 47.05 -61.87 11.47
CA ARG A 42 47.45 -62.18 10.09
C ARG A 42 47.81 -60.90 9.33
N GLN A 43 49.10 -60.83 9.00
CA GLN A 43 49.70 -59.84 8.13
C GLN A 43 49.20 -60.03 6.69
N THR A 44 48.82 -58.95 6.02
CA THR A 44 49.01 -58.79 4.56
C THR A 44 49.11 -57.30 4.17
N ARG A 45 50.36 -56.85 4.10
CA ARG A 45 50.99 -56.11 2.99
C ARG A 45 50.14 -55.24 2.02
N HIS A 46 50.61 -53.99 1.91
CA HIS A 46 50.69 -53.12 0.72
C HIS A 46 49.42 -52.47 0.16
N LYS A 47 49.31 -51.14 0.34
CA LYS A 47 49.66 -50.12 -0.70
C LYS A 47 49.51 -48.72 -0.10
N LYS A 48 50.64 -48.00 0.04
CA LYS A 48 50.65 -46.58 0.39
C LYS A 48 50.11 -45.78 -0.80
N LEU A 49 48.83 -45.45 -0.79
CA LEU A 49 48.28 -44.39 -1.63
C LEU A 49 48.73 -43.04 -1.05
N LYS A 50 49.64 -42.37 -1.76
CA LYS A 50 50.00 -40.98 -1.52
C LYS A 50 48.73 -40.14 -1.61
N LYS A 51 48.19 -39.72 -0.45
CA LYS A 51 47.17 -38.68 -0.38
C LYS A 51 47.83 -37.38 -0.79
N TYR A 52 47.64 -36.99 -2.04
CA TYR A 52 47.77 -35.60 -2.46
C TYR A 52 46.85 -34.79 -1.54
N THR A 53 47.43 -34.02 -0.65
CA THR A 53 46.73 -32.92 0.01
C THR A 53 46.35 -31.95 -1.09
N HIS A 54 45.15 -32.08 -1.63
CA HIS A 54 44.50 -30.99 -2.32
C HIS A 54 44.48 -29.84 -1.32
N LYS A 55 45.38 -28.88 -1.53
CA LYS A 55 45.21 -27.54 -0.99
C LYS A 55 43.81 -27.14 -1.46
N TYR A 56 42.86 -27.10 -0.54
CA TYR A 56 41.66 -26.31 -0.73
C TYR A 56 42.17 -24.90 -0.97
N SER A 57 42.33 -24.55 -2.25
CA SER A 57 42.21 -23.17 -2.67
C SER A 57 40.89 -22.74 -2.08
N ALA A 58 40.95 -21.98 -0.97
CA ALA A 58 39.79 -21.24 -0.50
C ALA A 58 39.36 -20.46 -1.73
N ALA A 59 38.27 -20.91 -2.36
CA ALA A 59 37.64 -20.16 -3.43
C ALA A 59 37.35 -18.81 -2.80
N ALA A 60 38.20 -17.84 -3.10
CA ALA A 60 38.02 -16.48 -2.67
C ALA A 60 36.61 -16.14 -3.10
N THR A 61 35.68 -15.96 -2.17
CA THR A 61 34.41 -15.31 -2.47
C THR A 61 34.78 -13.84 -2.59
N PRO A 62 35.06 -13.29 -3.78
CA PRO A 62 35.39 -11.89 -3.94
C PRO A 62 34.05 -11.21 -4.23
N ALA A 63 33.09 -11.40 -3.34
CA ALA A 63 31.71 -11.06 -3.59
C ALA A 63 31.22 -10.28 -2.38
N LEU A 64 30.49 -9.20 -2.66
CA LEU A 64 29.84 -8.29 -1.72
C LEU A 64 29.31 -8.98 -0.44
N LEU A 65 28.81 -10.21 -0.56
CA LEU A 65 28.33 -11.06 0.54
C LEU A 65 29.33 -11.34 1.68
N GLY A 66 30.63 -11.35 1.38
CA GLY A 66 31.72 -11.59 2.33
C GLY A 66 32.09 -10.38 3.18
N LEU A 67 31.52 -9.21 2.89
CA LEU A 67 31.74 -8.01 3.69
C LEU A 67 31.05 -8.13 5.08
N PRO A 68 31.65 -7.51 6.12
CA PRO A 68 30.96 -7.19 7.37
C PRO A 68 29.62 -6.50 7.14
N GLN A 69 28.66 -6.74 8.03
CA GLN A 69 27.30 -6.22 7.90
C GLN A 69 27.31 -4.68 7.86
N GLU A 70 28.14 -4.05 8.69
CA GLU A 70 28.25 -2.59 8.82
C GLU A 70 28.68 -1.96 7.49
N LEU A 71 29.63 -2.59 6.78
CA LEU A 71 30.07 -2.11 5.47
C LEU A 71 28.98 -2.29 4.41
N LEU A 72 28.21 -3.38 4.47
CA LEU A 72 27.06 -3.58 3.59
C LEU A 72 25.98 -2.52 3.82
N GLU A 73 25.67 -2.22 5.08
CA GLU A 73 24.71 -1.19 5.47
C GLU A 73 25.15 0.20 5.00
N LEU A 74 26.44 0.54 5.16
CA LEU A 74 27.01 1.78 4.64
C LEU A 74 26.92 1.88 3.12
N ILE A 75 27.30 0.82 2.38
CA ILE A 75 27.20 0.78 0.92
C ILE A 75 25.74 0.93 0.47
N PHE A 76 24.81 0.24 1.15
CA PHE A 76 23.39 0.32 0.84
C PHE A 76 22.83 1.73 1.06
N LEU A 77 23.09 2.33 2.22
CA LEU A 77 22.61 3.68 2.56
C LEU A 77 23.29 4.77 1.74
N HIS A 78 24.52 4.55 1.27
CA HIS A 78 25.21 5.47 0.38
C HIS A 78 24.67 5.39 -1.06
N SER A 79 24.52 4.17 -1.60
CA SER A 79 24.01 3.97 -2.95
C SER A 79 22.51 4.24 -3.09
N MET A 80 21.76 4.17 -2.00
CA MET A 80 20.29 4.28 -1.96
C MET A 80 19.58 3.33 -2.95
N ASN A 81 20.23 2.23 -3.36
CA ASN A 81 19.74 1.34 -4.41
C ASN A 81 18.85 0.23 -3.84
N THR A 82 17.54 0.31 -4.10
CA THR A 82 16.53 -0.68 -3.66
C THR A 82 16.78 -2.09 -4.22
N SER A 83 17.48 -2.21 -5.35
CA SER A 83 17.79 -3.51 -5.98
C SER A 83 18.81 -4.33 -5.18
N LEU A 84 19.64 -3.68 -4.34
CA LEU A 84 20.70 -4.36 -3.62
C LEU A 84 20.20 -5.41 -2.62
N PRO A 85 19.26 -5.11 -1.70
CA PRO A 85 18.68 -6.13 -0.82
C PRO A 85 17.85 -7.18 -1.58
N LEU A 86 17.41 -6.88 -2.81
CA LEU A 86 16.60 -7.79 -3.64
C LEU A 86 17.48 -8.75 -4.45
N ALA A 87 18.73 -8.39 -4.72
CA ALA A 87 19.65 -9.20 -5.52
C ALA A 87 19.96 -10.57 -4.87
N SER A 88 19.84 -10.68 -3.54
CA SER A 88 20.02 -11.95 -2.83
C SER A 88 19.26 -11.96 -1.49
N PRO A 89 18.58 -13.07 -1.13
CA PRO A 89 17.94 -13.21 0.18
C PRO A 89 18.89 -13.02 1.37
N LEU A 90 20.17 -13.39 1.21
CA LEU A 90 21.19 -13.21 2.25
C LEU A 90 21.54 -11.73 2.45
N LEU A 91 21.66 -10.96 1.37
CA LEU A 91 21.84 -9.50 1.43
C LEU A 91 20.59 -8.85 2.02
N GLY A 92 19.41 -9.24 1.55
CA GLY A 92 18.15 -8.78 2.10
C GLY A 92 18.08 -8.95 3.61
N ARG A 93 18.42 -10.14 4.14
CA ARG A 93 18.42 -10.38 5.59
C ARG A 93 19.43 -9.49 6.34
N LYS A 94 20.65 -9.31 5.82
CA LYS A 94 21.69 -8.46 6.43
C LYS A 94 21.31 -6.98 6.41
N LEU A 95 20.58 -6.52 5.38
CA LEU A 95 20.23 -5.11 5.16
C LEU A 95 18.83 -4.71 5.67
N SER A 96 18.02 -5.66 6.12
CA SER A 96 16.64 -5.41 6.57
C SER A 96 16.55 -5.08 8.07
N SER A 97 17.64 -4.64 8.70
CA SER A 97 17.57 -4.21 10.10
C SER A 97 16.64 -3.00 10.24
N THR A 98 15.96 -2.87 11.38
CA THR A 98 15.02 -1.76 11.59
C THR A 98 15.73 -0.41 11.52
N ALA A 99 16.98 -0.31 12.02
CA ALA A 99 17.77 0.91 11.94
C ALA A 99 18.05 1.31 10.50
N VAL A 100 18.49 0.37 9.66
CA VAL A 100 18.82 0.63 8.25
C VAL A 100 17.59 0.98 7.43
N THR A 101 16.50 0.23 7.59
CA THR A 101 15.25 0.51 6.85
C THR A 101 14.64 1.85 7.27
N LEU A 102 14.71 2.21 8.55
CA LEU A 102 14.25 3.51 9.04
C LEU A 102 15.13 4.65 8.53
N GLU A 103 16.45 4.51 8.57
CA GLU A 103 17.39 5.50 8.02
C GLU A 103 17.22 5.68 6.51
N TYR A 104 17.07 4.57 5.77
CA TYR A 104 16.73 4.60 4.35
C TYR A 104 15.44 5.40 4.11
N THR A 105 14.40 5.14 4.92
CA THR A 105 13.13 5.89 4.85
C THR A 105 13.31 7.37 5.16
N MET A 106 14.09 7.72 6.18
CA MET A 106 14.41 9.12 6.51
C MET A 106 15.08 9.83 5.34
N ARG A 107 16.02 9.18 4.64
CA ARG A 107 16.70 9.73 3.45
C ARG A 107 15.77 9.87 2.24
N THR A 108 14.83 8.94 2.06
CA THR A 108 13.88 8.94 0.94
C THR A 108 12.72 9.93 1.13
N PHE A 109 12.39 10.27 2.38
CA PHE A 109 11.29 11.17 2.70
C PHE A 109 11.79 12.43 3.42
N PHE A 110 11.99 12.38 4.73
CA PHE A 110 12.31 13.55 5.57
C PHE A 110 13.46 14.41 5.03
N HIS A 111 14.64 13.83 4.76
CA HIS A 111 15.82 14.59 4.30
C HIS A 111 15.70 15.16 2.88
N THR A 112 14.64 14.86 2.14
CA THR A 112 14.41 15.43 0.81
C THR A 112 13.90 16.87 0.85
N VAL A 113 13.67 17.39 2.05
CA VAL A 113 13.08 18.70 2.29
C VAL A 113 13.98 19.48 3.24
N ASP A 114 14.27 20.74 2.91
CA ASP A 114 14.95 21.62 3.84
C ASP A 114 13.99 22.09 4.94
N HIS A 115 14.21 21.57 6.15
CA HIS A 115 13.39 21.90 7.31
C HIS A 115 13.80 23.18 8.03
N THR A 116 14.95 23.75 7.70
CA THR A 116 15.50 24.95 8.34
C THR A 116 14.97 26.24 7.71
N THR A 117 14.62 26.20 6.42
CA THR A 117 14.03 27.33 5.70
C THR A 117 12.52 27.46 5.92
N ASN A 118 12.02 28.68 5.74
CA ASN A 118 10.60 28.99 5.84
C ASN A 118 9.79 28.10 4.89
N TYR A 119 8.61 27.65 5.32
CA TYR A 119 7.79 26.68 4.60
C TYR A 119 7.44 27.09 3.16
N ARG A 120 7.42 28.40 2.86
CA ARG A 120 7.14 28.95 1.52
C ARG A 120 8.29 28.77 0.54
N ASP A 121 9.53 28.84 1.01
CA ASP A 121 10.75 28.85 0.18
C ASP A 121 11.51 27.50 0.21
N ARG A 122 10.90 26.54 0.90
CA ARG A 122 11.43 25.21 1.14
C ARG A 122 11.67 24.46 -0.16
N LYS A 123 12.94 24.20 -0.48
CA LYS A 123 13.32 23.34 -1.61
C LYS A 123 12.91 21.90 -1.31
N LYS A 124 12.25 21.26 -2.28
CA LYS A 124 11.86 19.86 -2.25
C LYS A 124 12.63 19.10 -3.32
N TYR A 125 13.32 18.05 -2.90
CA TYR A 125 14.09 17.13 -3.74
C TYR A 125 13.48 15.72 -3.73
N SER A 126 12.23 15.60 -3.30
CA SER A 126 11.52 14.34 -3.14
C SER A 126 11.31 13.66 -4.49
N ASP A 127 11.62 12.37 -4.55
CA ASP A 127 11.49 11.55 -5.76
C ASP A 127 10.27 10.61 -5.61
N PRO A 128 9.17 10.85 -6.35
CA PRO A 128 7.95 10.06 -6.21
C PRO A 128 8.15 8.60 -6.60
N THR A 129 9.04 8.29 -7.55
CA THR A 129 9.29 6.90 -7.96
C THR A 129 9.97 6.13 -6.83
N LYS A 130 11.01 6.70 -6.23
CA LYS A 130 11.71 6.08 -5.08
C LYS A 130 10.80 5.94 -3.87
N GLN A 131 9.96 6.93 -3.58
CA GLN A 131 8.99 6.85 -2.49
C GLN A 131 7.97 5.73 -2.75
N SER A 132 7.43 5.65 -3.96
CA SER A 132 6.49 4.59 -4.36
C SER A 132 7.10 3.20 -4.23
N GLU A 133 8.34 3.03 -4.71
CA GLU A 133 9.07 1.77 -4.56
C GLU A 133 9.27 1.38 -3.09
N LEU A 134 9.57 2.35 -2.21
CA LEU A 134 9.76 2.10 -0.79
C LEU A 134 8.46 1.68 -0.11
N LEU A 135 7.38 2.39 -0.38
CA LEU A 135 6.05 2.09 0.15
C LEU A 135 5.59 0.68 -0.27
N ALA A 136 5.95 0.24 -1.48
CA ALA A 136 5.64 -1.10 -1.97
C ALA A 136 6.41 -2.22 -1.25
N ARG A 137 7.48 -1.92 -0.52
CA ARG A 137 8.27 -2.96 0.18
C ARG A 137 7.48 -3.59 1.33
N ARG A 138 7.70 -4.89 1.54
CA ARG A 138 6.96 -5.68 2.54
C ARG A 138 7.06 -5.15 3.96
N PHE A 139 8.21 -4.57 4.34
CA PHE A 139 8.43 -4.05 5.69
C PHE A 139 7.66 -2.75 5.97
N PHE A 140 7.23 -2.02 4.94
CA PHE A 140 6.53 -0.75 5.11
C PHE A 140 5.07 -1.00 5.49
N THR A 141 4.84 -1.23 6.77
CA THR A 141 3.53 -1.46 7.40
C THR A 141 3.07 -0.22 8.19
N TRP A 142 1.86 -0.26 8.75
CA TRP A 142 1.38 0.80 9.64
C TRP A 142 2.31 1.04 10.84
N ASP A 143 2.78 -0.03 11.49
CA ASP A 143 3.69 0.09 12.62
C ASP A 143 5.02 0.71 12.22
N PHE A 144 5.53 0.34 11.03
CA PHE A 144 6.73 0.96 10.50
C PHE A 144 6.50 2.44 10.17
N PHE A 145 5.37 2.79 9.57
CA PHE A 145 5.00 4.18 9.29
C PHE A 145 4.94 5.01 10.59
N ARG A 146 4.36 4.48 11.67
CA ARG A 146 4.34 5.16 12.98
C ARG A 146 5.76 5.39 13.52
N LYS A 147 6.67 4.41 13.38
CA LYS A 147 8.09 4.58 13.73
C LYS A 147 8.76 5.67 12.88
N TYR A 148 8.44 5.75 11.60
CA TYR A 148 8.92 6.82 10.72
C TYR A 148 8.42 8.19 11.16
N VAL A 149 7.12 8.33 11.46
CA VAL A 149 6.53 9.57 11.97
C VAL A 149 7.20 10.00 13.27
N GLN A 150 7.39 9.07 14.22
CA GLN A 150 8.06 9.36 15.49
C GLN A 150 9.52 9.78 15.27
N ARG A 151 10.26 9.07 14.43
CA ARG A 151 11.66 9.41 14.13
C ARG A 151 11.78 10.78 13.48
N SER A 152 10.87 11.10 12.56
CA SER A 152 10.81 12.41 11.89
C SER A 152 10.45 13.52 12.87
N HIS A 153 9.56 13.25 13.83
CA HIS A 153 9.23 14.16 14.93
C HIS A 153 10.46 14.46 15.78
N ASP A 154 11.16 13.41 16.24
CA ASP A 154 12.37 13.57 17.07
C ASP A 154 13.44 14.38 16.35
N GLU A 155 13.68 14.13 15.07
CA GLU A 155 14.64 14.92 14.27
C GLU A 155 14.18 16.36 14.05
N MET A 156 12.87 16.60 13.87
CA MET A 156 12.32 17.96 13.79
C MET A 156 12.50 18.73 15.10
N VAL A 157 12.29 18.08 16.26
CA VAL A 157 12.51 18.67 17.58
C VAL A 157 13.99 19.04 17.76
N LYS A 158 14.90 18.14 17.37
CA LYS A 158 16.35 18.41 17.41
C LYS A 158 16.76 19.60 16.53
N LEU A 159 16.24 19.68 15.30
CA LEU A 159 16.55 20.76 14.37
C LEU A 159 16.09 22.14 14.86
N ARG A 160 14.98 22.20 15.60
CA ARG A 160 14.48 23.46 16.17
C ARG A 160 15.32 23.95 17.36
N GLY A 161 15.98 23.05 18.07
CA GLY A 161 16.90 23.36 19.16
C GLY A 161 16.26 24.10 20.35
N LYS A 162 17.13 24.57 21.28
CA LYS A 162 16.72 25.20 22.55
C LYS A 162 15.98 26.53 22.42
N ALA A 163 16.10 27.20 21.27
CA ALA A 163 15.42 28.48 21.03
C ALA A 163 13.88 28.32 20.99
N TRP A 164 13.41 27.15 20.55
CA TRP A 164 11.99 26.81 20.49
C TRP A 164 11.46 26.16 21.77
N GLU A 165 12.30 25.69 22.69
CA GLU A 165 11.84 25.24 24.02
C GLU A 165 11.16 26.37 24.81
N LYS A 166 11.45 27.63 24.44
CA LYS A 166 10.85 28.84 25.03
C LYS A 166 9.53 29.25 24.37
N THR A 167 9.22 28.72 23.19
CA THR A 167 7.93 28.97 22.54
C THR A 167 7.01 27.82 22.89
N ASP A 168 5.80 28.12 23.40
CA ASP A 168 4.79 27.13 23.81
C ASP A 168 4.14 26.42 22.59
N VAL A 169 4.92 26.17 21.53
CA VAL A 169 4.47 25.64 20.25
C VAL A 169 4.90 24.18 20.15
N GLU A 170 4.00 23.26 20.50
CA GLU A 170 4.23 21.82 20.35
C GLU A 170 4.45 21.45 18.87
N VAL A 171 5.49 20.65 18.59
CA VAL A 171 5.72 20.13 17.23
C VAL A 171 4.67 19.06 16.93
N PRO A 172 3.85 19.23 15.86
CA PRO A 172 2.87 18.24 15.42
C PRO A 172 3.50 16.86 15.29
N GLY A 173 2.95 15.83 15.95
CA GLY A 173 3.55 14.50 16.00
C GLY A 173 2.53 13.36 15.89
N LEU A 174 2.88 12.19 16.44
CA LEU A 174 2.09 10.96 16.29
C LEU A 174 0.65 11.08 16.82
N LYS A 175 0.41 11.87 17.87
CA LYS A 175 -0.92 12.13 18.46
C LYS A 175 -1.94 12.70 17.46
N LEU A 176 -1.49 13.31 16.37
CA LEU A 176 -2.40 13.83 15.34
C LEU A 176 -3.00 12.74 14.45
N PHE A 177 -2.43 11.53 14.48
CA PHE A 177 -3.01 10.35 13.83
C PHE A 177 -4.10 9.67 14.67
N ASP A 178 -4.30 10.08 15.93
CA ASP A 178 -5.35 9.54 16.79
C ASP A 178 -6.73 9.82 16.19
N GLY A 179 -7.51 8.75 16.00
CA GLY A 179 -8.81 8.79 15.33
C GLY A 179 -8.74 8.98 13.81
N LEU A 180 -7.53 9.06 13.23
CA LEU A 180 -7.29 9.20 11.80
C LEU A 180 -8.09 10.34 11.13
N TRP A 181 -8.02 11.53 11.71
CA TRP A 181 -8.66 12.73 11.16
C TRP A 181 -7.72 13.44 10.16
N PRO A 182 -8.02 13.46 8.83
CA PRO A 182 -7.13 14.02 7.82
C PRO A 182 -6.72 15.46 8.09
N PHE A 183 -7.65 16.32 8.51
CA PHE A 183 -7.37 17.73 8.81
C PHE A 183 -6.36 17.91 9.96
N ARG A 184 -6.10 16.89 10.80
CA ARG A 184 -5.09 16.92 11.85
C ARG A 184 -3.74 16.47 11.31
N PHE A 185 -3.62 15.23 10.82
CA PHE A 185 -2.31 14.69 10.49
C PHE A 185 -1.74 15.23 9.16
N THR A 186 -2.56 15.76 8.25
CA THR A 186 -2.08 16.43 7.03
C THR A 186 -1.40 17.77 7.29
N THR A 187 -1.50 18.31 8.52
CA THR A 187 -0.78 19.53 8.90
C THR A 187 0.68 19.27 9.27
N ILE A 188 1.12 18.00 9.35
CA ILE A 188 2.50 17.64 9.71
C ILE A 188 3.41 17.95 8.51
N PRO A 189 4.20 19.05 8.55
CA PRO A 189 4.81 19.61 7.35
C PRO A 189 6.10 18.88 6.93
N TYR A 190 6.57 17.93 7.74
CA TYR A 190 7.90 17.34 7.61
C TYR A 190 7.90 15.89 7.16
N LEU A 191 6.74 15.27 6.95
CA LEU A 191 6.68 13.89 6.45
C LEU A 191 7.14 13.76 4.99
N ALA A 192 7.21 14.88 4.26
CA ALA A 192 7.92 15.02 2.98
C ALA A 192 7.53 13.99 1.90
N PHE A 193 6.23 13.63 1.85
CA PHE A 193 5.68 12.90 0.71
C PHE A 193 5.78 13.75 -0.56
N ALA A 194 6.34 13.17 -1.61
CA ALA A 194 6.46 13.76 -2.94
C ALA A 194 5.07 13.90 -3.55
N ASP A 195 4.85 14.95 -4.34
CA ASP A 195 3.64 14.99 -5.16
C ASP A 195 3.67 13.83 -6.17
N ARG A 196 2.55 13.11 -6.31
CA ARG A 196 2.37 11.97 -7.24
C ARG A 196 3.12 10.68 -6.87
N PHE A 197 3.32 10.42 -5.58
CA PHE A 197 3.71 9.08 -5.16
C PHE A 197 2.53 8.11 -5.33
N HIS A 198 2.83 6.85 -5.62
CA HIS A 198 1.82 5.82 -5.84
C HIS A 198 1.53 5.01 -4.57
N ILE A 199 0.25 4.72 -4.37
CA ILE A 199 -0.25 3.78 -3.37
C ILE A 199 0.16 2.37 -3.80
N PRO A 200 0.82 1.58 -2.93
CA PRO A 200 1.17 0.21 -3.23
C PRO A 200 -0.03 -0.70 -3.49
N GLU A 201 0.07 -1.56 -4.52
CA GLU A 201 -0.95 -2.58 -4.84
C GLU A 201 -1.34 -3.43 -3.63
N LYS A 202 -0.36 -3.79 -2.78
CA LYS A 202 -0.58 -4.59 -1.56
C LYS A 202 -1.60 -3.95 -0.60
N LEU A 203 -1.86 -2.64 -0.69
CA LEU A 203 -2.82 -1.91 0.14
C LEU A 203 -4.19 -1.75 -0.55
N LEU A 204 -4.28 -2.00 -1.85
CA LEU A 204 -5.46 -1.72 -2.66
C LEU A 204 -6.50 -2.84 -2.69
N HIS A 205 -6.17 -4.03 -2.16
CA HIS A 205 -7.08 -5.19 -2.08
C HIS A 205 -7.07 -5.78 -0.67
N GLY A 206 -8.01 -6.67 -0.34
CA GLY A 206 -8.16 -7.33 0.95
C GLY A 206 -7.16 -8.49 1.19
N PRO A 207 -7.19 -9.13 2.37
CA PRO A 207 -8.03 -8.79 3.52
C PRO A 207 -7.62 -7.44 4.14
N PHE A 208 -8.60 -6.67 4.61
CA PHE A 208 -8.39 -5.33 5.19
C PHE A 208 -8.33 -5.40 6.72
N ASP A 209 -7.14 -5.69 7.25
CA ASP A 209 -6.87 -5.52 8.68
C ASP A 209 -6.76 -4.03 9.08
N GLU A 210 -6.78 -3.76 10.38
CA GLU A 210 -6.76 -2.39 10.91
C GLU A 210 -5.52 -1.60 10.48
N GLY A 211 -4.34 -2.23 10.49
CA GLY A 211 -3.08 -1.59 10.14
C GLY A 211 -3.03 -1.22 8.66
N LYS A 212 -3.34 -2.18 7.79
CA LYS A 212 -3.44 -1.99 6.34
C LYS A 212 -4.42 -0.88 5.97
N THR A 213 -5.60 -0.91 6.58
CA THR A 213 -6.64 0.08 6.37
C THR A 213 -6.19 1.47 6.82
N SER A 214 -5.57 1.58 8.00
CA SER A 214 -5.06 2.84 8.54
C SER A 214 -3.96 3.43 7.66
N LEU A 215 -3.03 2.59 7.20
CA LEU A 215 -1.97 3.00 6.30
C LEU A 215 -2.51 3.46 4.95
N LEU A 216 -3.40 2.68 4.33
CA LEU A 216 -4.05 3.07 3.07
C LEU A 216 -4.73 4.44 3.21
N TYR A 217 -5.55 4.59 4.25
CA TYR A 217 -6.31 5.81 4.51
C TYR A 217 -5.42 7.04 4.69
N VAL A 218 -4.32 6.90 5.46
CA VAL A 218 -3.35 7.97 5.65
C VAL A 218 -2.64 8.33 4.36
N LEU A 219 -2.20 7.35 3.57
CA LEU A 219 -1.50 7.63 2.32
C LEU A 219 -2.40 8.34 1.29
N VAL A 220 -3.68 7.96 1.20
CA VAL A 220 -4.67 8.67 0.36
C VAL A 220 -4.85 10.12 0.83
N SER A 221 -4.97 10.32 2.15
CA SER A 221 -5.08 11.64 2.77
C SER A 221 -3.82 12.52 2.56
N LEU A 222 -2.66 11.89 2.34
CA LEU A 222 -1.40 12.54 1.99
C LEU A 222 -1.20 12.72 0.48
N SER A 223 -2.25 12.57 -0.33
CA SER A 223 -2.27 12.73 -1.79
C SER A 223 -1.57 11.61 -2.58
N GLY A 224 -1.57 10.38 -2.06
CA GLY A 224 -1.12 9.22 -2.82
C GLY A 224 -2.09 8.86 -3.96
N GLU A 225 -1.54 8.34 -5.05
CA GLU A 225 -2.26 8.12 -6.30
C GLU A 225 -2.22 6.64 -6.73
N ILE A 226 -3.11 6.23 -7.64
CA ILE A 226 -3.02 4.92 -8.29
C ILE A 226 -2.19 5.06 -9.56
N ASP A 227 -1.25 4.14 -9.75
CA ASP A 227 -0.56 3.99 -11.04
C ASP A 227 -1.45 3.24 -12.04
N TRP A 228 -2.19 4.01 -12.85
CA TRP A 228 -3.13 3.48 -13.86
C TRP A 228 -2.46 2.97 -15.13
N GLU A 229 -1.22 3.37 -15.40
CA GLU A 229 -0.57 3.14 -16.70
C GLU A 229 0.60 2.16 -16.61
N GLY A 230 1.33 2.19 -15.49
CA GLY A 230 2.51 1.37 -15.26
C GLY A 230 2.25 0.07 -14.51
N SER A 231 1.03 -0.17 -14.02
CA SER A 231 0.73 -1.30 -13.13
C SER A 231 -0.71 -1.80 -13.22
N MET A 232 -1.02 -2.87 -12.48
CA MET A 232 -2.37 -3.40 -12.33
C MET A 232 -3.10 -2.80 -11.11
N ALA A 233 -2.55 -1.75 -10.51
CA ALA A 233 -3.09 -1.11 -9.32
C ALA A 233 -4.53 -0.62 -9.50
N GLY A 234 -4.89 -0.12 -10.69
CA GLY A 234 -6.24 0.32 -11.01
C GLY A 234 -7.28 -0.81 -10.92
N GLU A 235 -7.00 -1.94 -11.58
CA GLU A 235 -7.88 -3.11 -11.53
C GLU A 235 -7.88 -3.74 -10.12
N THR A 236 -6.72 -3.75 -9.45
CA THR A 236 -6.60 -4.20 -8.06
C THR A 236 -7.47 -3.36 -7.12
N ALA A 237 -7.53 -2.04 -7.31
CA ALA A 237 -8.38 -1.16 -6.52
C ALA A 237 -9.88 -1.35 -6.81
N LYS A 238 -10.25 -1.61 -8.07
CA LYS A 238 -11.65 -1.94 -8.44
C LYS A 238 -12.12 -3.24 -7.80
N LEU A 239 -11.26 -4.26 -7.75
CA LEU A 239 -11.55 -5.48 -7.01
C LEU A 239 -11.60 -5.21 -5.50
N GLY A 240 -10.60 -4.50 -4.99
CA GLY A 240 -10.46 -4.24 -3.57
C GLY A 240 -11.57 -3.39 -2.96
N ILE A 241 -12.19 -2.48 -3.71
CA ILE A 241 -13.33 -1.73 -3.18
C ILE A 241 -14.54 -2.65 -2.97
N ARG A 242 -14.73 -3.67 -3.82
CA ARG A 242 -15.77 -4.68 -3.63
C ARG A 242 -15.49 -5.53 -2.41
N GLU A 243 -14.26 -6.00 -2.26
CA GLU A 243 -13.81 -6.74 -1.08
C GLU A 243 -13.95 -5.91 0.22
N ALA A 244 -13.70 -4.60 0.16
CA ALA A 244 -13.86 -3.69 1.29
C ALA A 244 -15.34 -3.53 1.69
N VAL A 245 -16.24 -3.45 0.70
CA VAL A 245 -17.69 -3.42 0.91
C VAL A 245 -18.19 -4.73 1.52
N GLU A 246 -17.75 -5.89 1.00
CA GLU A 246 -18.09 -7.20 1.57
C GLU A 246 -17.65 -7.33 3.03
N GLN A 247 -16.43 -6.86 3.34
CA GLN A 247 -15.89 -6.86 4.71
C GLN A 247 -16.50 -5.77 5.60
N ARG A 248 -17.41 -4.94 5.07
CA ARG A 248 -18.00 -3.78 5.75
C ARG A 248 -16.94 -2.84 6.36
N ASN A 249 -15.80 -2.72 5.69
CA ASN A 249 -14.71 -1.87 6.15
C ASN A 249 -14.89 -0.45 5.60
N GLU A 250 -15.63 0.37 6.35
CA GLU A 250 -15.94 1.75 5.97
C GLU A 250 -14.69 2.57 5.62
N ARG A 251 -13.60 2.41 6.37
CA ARG A 251 -12.38 3.20 6.17
C ARG A 251 -11.62 2.81 4.90
N ALA A 252 -11.59 1.52 4.56
CA ALA A 252 -11.05 1.05 3.29
C ALA A 252 -11.90 1.56 2.11
N VAL A 253 -13.24 1.50 2.24
CA VAL A 253 -14.16 2.07 1.25
C VAL A 253 -13.92 3.57 1.09
N ALA A 254 -13.81 4.34 2.18
CA ALA A 254 -13.57 5.78 2.12
C ALA A 254 -12.30 6.11 1.33
N ALA A 255 -11.20 5.38 1.60
CA ALA A 255 -9.93 5.54 0.89
C ALA A 255 -10.02 5.15 -0.59
N LEU A 256 -10.59 3.99 -0.90
CA LEU A 256 -10.69 3.49 -2.28
C LEU A 256 -11.71 4.27 -3.10
N ALA A 257 -12.80 4.75 -2.51
CA ALA A 257 -13.77 5.60 -3.17
C ALA A 257 -13.14 6.93 -3.60
N THR A 258 -12.25 7.50 -2.80
CA THR A 258 -11.48 8.69 -3.22
C THR A 258 -10.52 8.38 -4.37
N LEU A 259 -9.79 7.26 -4.29
CA LEU A 259 -8.83 6.86 -5.33
C LEU A 259 -9.48 6.50 -6.67
N LEU A 260 -10.64 5.85 -6.64
CA LEU A 260 -11.42 5.46 -7.84
C LEU A 260 -12.33 6.58 -8.33
N GLY A 261 -12.77 7.44 -7.41
CA GLY A 261 -13.58 8.61 -7.71
C GLY A 261 -12.85 9.54 -8.65
N VAL A 262 -11.64 9.97 -8.32
CA VAL A 262 -10.86 10.93 -9.14
C VAL A 262 -10.75 10.52 -10.63
N PRO A 263 -10.41 9.26 -10.98
CA PRO A 263 -10.35 8.77 -12.36
C PRO A 263 -11.71 8.33 -12.93
N LYS A 264 -12.83 8.66 -12.28
CA LYS A 264 -14.19 8.34 -12.72
C LYS A 264 -14.50 6.85 -12.85
N GLN A 265 -14.02 6.04 -11.90
CA GLN A 265 -14.15 4.58 -11.93
C GLN A 265 -15.25 4.05 -10.99
N ILE A 266 -16.04 4.93 -10.36
CA ILE A 266 -17.25 4.54 -9.62
C ILE A 266 -18.44 4.55 -10.61
N ASP A 267 -19.07 3.39 -10.77
CA ASP A 267 -20.16 3.15 -11.71
C ASP A 267 -21.44 2.65 -11.03
N THR A 268 -22.54 2.59 -11.78
CA THR A 268 -23.82 2.01 -11.31
C THR A 268 -23.65 0.55 -10.85
N GLY A 269 -22.71 -0.19 -11.46
CA GLY A 269 -22.42 -1.58 -11.10
C GLY A 269 -21.94 -1.73 -9.66
N LEU A 270 -21.02 -0.87 -9.21
CA LEU A 270 -20.53 -0.84 -7.83
C LEU A 270 -21.62 -0.42 -6.84
N LEU A 271 -22.45 0.57 -7.20
CA LEU A 271 -23.58 0.98 -6.36
C LEU A 271 -24.59 -0.17 -6.19
N ARG A 272 -24.97 -0.83 -7.30
CA ARG A 272 -25.85 -2.01 -7.27
C ARG A 272 -25.28 -3.13 -6.42
N TYR A 273 -23.99 -3.45 -6.60
CA TYR A 273 -23.33 -4.48 -5.81
C TYR A 273 -23.39 -4.17 -4.31
N THR A 274 -23.09 -2.93 -3.92
CA THR A 274 -23.10 -2.50 -2.51
C THR A 274 -24.50 -2.59 -1.88
N VAL A 275 -25.54 -2.25 -2.64
CA VAL A 275 -26.92 -2.24 -2.16
C VAL A 275 -27.53 -3.65 -2.18
N VAL A 276 -27.50 -4.30 -3.35
CA VAL A 276 -28.23 -5.54 -3.62
C VAL A 276 -27.52 -6.74 -3.02
N GLU A 277 -26.20 -6.86 -3.23
CA GLU A 277 -25.43 -8.03 -2.79
C GLU A 277 -24.96 -7.89 -1.34
N CYS A 278 -24.59 -6.68 -0.90
CA CYS A 278 -24.00 -6.46 0.42
C CYS A 278 -24.96 -5.87 1.47
N GLY A 279 -26.22 -5.58 1.10
CA GLY A 279 -27.29 -5.20 2.02
C GLY A 279 -27.32 -3.73 2.43
N CYS A 280 -26.68 -2.84 1.65
CA CYS A 280 -26.76 -1.38 1.78
C CYS A 280 -26.36 -0.84 3.17
N ASP A 281 -25.07 -0.81 3.46
CA ASP A 281 -24.55 -0.05 4.60
C ASP A 281 -24.58 1.46 4.30
N VAL A 282 -25.22 2.24 5.18
CA VAL A 282 -25.47 3.68 4.97
C VAL A 282 -24.16 4.48 4.95
N ASN A 283 -23.19 4.14 5.79
CA ASN A 283 -21.92 4.87 5.85
C ASN A 283 -21.08 4.58 4.61
N ILE A 284 -21.03 3.32 4.19
CA ILE A 284 -20.37 2.91 2.95
C ILE A 284 -21.01 3.60 1.73
N MET A 285 -22.34 3.59 1.65
CA MET A 285 -23.07 4.27 0.57
C MET A 285 -22.81 5.78 0.57
N ARG A 286 -22.67 6.41 1.75
CA ARG A 286 -22.30 7.83 1.87
C ARG A 286 -20.95 8.09 1.22
N HIS A 287 -19.94 7.25 1.47
CA HIS A 287 -18.60 7.40 0.87
C HIS A 287 -18.61 7.23 -0.65
N LEU A 288 -19.34 6.23 -1.14
CA LEU A 288 -19.47 5.94 -2.57
C LEU A 288 -20.22 7.05 -3.32
N LEU A 289 -21.41 7.40 -2.85
CA LEU A 289 -22.25 8.42 -3.49
C LEU A 289 -21.58 9.79 -3.46
N PHE A 290 -20.78 10.08 -2.42
CA PHE A 290 -20.10 11.37 -2.31
C PHE A 290 -19.11 11.57 -3.45
N ASN A 291 -18.33 10.53 -3.76
CA ASN A 291 -17.42 10.57 -4.89
C ASN A 291 -18.21 10.48 -6.20
N ALA A 292 -19.26 9.66 -6.28
CA ALA A 292 -20.07 9.48 -7.48
C ALA A 292 -20.78 10.76 -7.94
N GLN A 293 -21.38 11.55 -7.03
CA GLN A 293 -22.07 12.80 -7.40
C GLN A 293 -21.12 13.83 -8.03
N ILE A 294 -19.85 13.84 -7.62
CA ILE A 294 -18.81 14.68 -8.24
C ILE A 294 -18.57 14.29 -9.70
N LEU A 295 -18.77 13.01 -10.03
CA LEU A 295 -18.60 12.48 -11.38
C LEU A 295 -19.82 12.67 -12.27
N ALA A 296 -21.02 12.63 -11.69
CA ALA A 296 -22.28 12.56 -12.42
C ALA A 296 -22.46 13.64 -13.49
N GLN A 297 -21.96 14.86 -13.25
CA GLN A 297 -22.06 15.96 -14.22
C GLN A 297 -21.28 15.70 -15.53
N ASN A 298 -20.27 14.83 -15.51
CA ASN A 298 -19.36 14.60 -16.63
C ASN A 298 -19.21 13.12 -17.00
N THR A 299 -20.21 12.31 -16.64
CA THR A 299 -20.25 10.87 -16.89
C THR A 299 -21.59 10.56 -17.56
N SER A 300 -21.61 9.66 -18.55
CA SER A 300 -22.87 9.28 -19.20
C SER A 300 -23.77 8.53 -18.22
N LYS A 301 -25.09 8.64 -18.42
CA LYS A 301 -26.08 7.89 -17.63
C LYS A 301 -25.87 6.37 -17.75
N ASP A 302 -25.32 5.89 -18.86
CA ASP A 302 -25.00 4.47 -19.04
C ASP A 302 -23.94 3.96 -18.05
N GLN A 303 -23.05 4.84 -17.61
CA GLN A 303 -21.97 4.51 -16.68
C GLN A 303 -22.35 4.78 -15.22
N LEU A 304 -23.08 5.88 -14.96
CA LEU A 304 -23.53 6.23 -13.61
C LEU A 304 -24.96 6.76 -13.66
N ASP A 305 -25.88 6.00 -13.07
CA ASP A 305 -27.30 6.31 -12.99
C ASP A 305 -27.81 6.16 -11.56
N PHE A 306 -28.15 7.29 -10.93
CA PHE A 306 -28.77 7.29 -9.60
C PHE A 306 -30.25 6.93 -9.63
N LEU A 307 -30.88 6.92 -10.81
CA LEU A 307 -32.27 6.52 -11.03
C LEU A 307 -32.40 5.06 -11.49
N ASP A 308 -31.33 4.28 -11.28
CA ASP A 308 -31.28 2.89 -11.69
C ASP A 308 -32.45 2.07 -11.12
N THR A 309 -33.20 1.42 -12.01
CA THR A 309 -34.41 0.66 -11.65
C THR A 309 -34.15 -0.43 -10.62
N ARG A 310 -32.98 -1.09 -10.64
CA ARG A 310 -32.66 -2.15 -9.66
C ARG A 310 -32.40 -1.58 -8.27
N LEU A 311 -31.67 -0.46 -8.17
CA LEU A 311 -31.46 0.24 -6.91
C LEU A 311 -32.78 0.70 -6.30
N TRP A 312 -33.67 1.28 -7.11
CA TRP A 312 -34.96 1.79 -6.65
C TRP A 312 -35.92 0.67 -6.26
N ALA A 313 -35.99 -0.41 -7.04
CA ALA A 313 -36.78 -1.60 -6.69
C ALA A 313 -36.31 -2.24 -5.38
N TRP A 314 -34.99 -2.32 -5.18
CA TRP A 314 -34.45 -2.77 -3.89
C TRP A 314 -34.91 -1.83 -2.77
N ALA A 315 -34.81 -0.51 -2.97
CA ALA A 315 -35.22 0.46 -1.98
C ALA A 315 -36.72 0.42 -1.68
N ASP A 316 -37.59 0.18 -2.66
CA ASP A 316 -39.03 -0.02 -2.45
C ASP A 316 -39.33 -1.23 -1.57
N ALA A 317 -38.54 -2.30 -1.69
CA ALA A 317 -38.73 -3.53 -0.93
C ALA A 317 -38.17 -3.51 0.50
N HIS A 318 -37.38 -2.50 0.90
CA HIS A 318 -36.58 -2.52 2.14
C HIS A 318 -36.96 -1.44 3.18
N GLY A 319 -38.22 -1.01 3.20
CA GLY A 319 -38.80 -0.18 4.28
C GLY A 319 -37.99 1.07 4.61
N GLU A 320 -37.66 1.25 5.89
CA GLU A 320 -36.90 2.43 6.37
C GLU A 320 -35.52 2.58 5.72
N LYS A 321 -34.75 1.48 5.60
CA LYS A 321 -33.44 1.50 4.94
C LYS A 321 -33.56 1.91 3.48
N GLY A 322 -34.59 1.41 2.81
CA GLY A 322 -34.93 1.79 1.45
C GLY A 322 -35.27 3.28 1.32
N ASN A 323 -36.03 3.84 2.27
CA ASN A 323 -36.35 5.26 2.29
C ASN A 323 -35.10 6.14 2.47
N VAL A 324 -34.17 5.73 3.35
CA VAL A 324 -32.86 6.40 3.51
C VAL A 324 -32.07 6.35 2.20
N LEU A 325 -31.98 5.17 1.56
CA LEU A 325 -31.29 5.03 0.28
C LEU A 325 -31.89 5.93 -0.81
N LYS A 326 -33.22 5.96 -0.95
CA LYS A 326 -33.89 6.86 -1.91
C LYS A 326 -33.56 8.33 -1.65
N LYS A 327 -33.55 8.75 -0.38
CA LYS A 327 -33.17 10.12 0.00
C LYS A 327 -31.73 10.41 -0.44
N MET A 328 -30.79 9.49 -0.17
CA MET A 328 -29.39 9.64 -0.56
C MET A 328 -29.20 9.68 -2.08
N LEU A 329 -29.89 8.81 -2.84
CA LEU A 329 -29.81 8.79 -4.31
C LEU A 329 -30.36 10.07 -4.94
N ARG A 330 -31.49 10.60 -4.44
CA ARG A 330 -32.04 11.89 -4.90
C ARG A 330 -31.06 13.04 -4.61
N LYS A 331 -30.55 13.12 -3.37
CA LYS A 331 -29.56 14.13 -2.99
C LYS A 331 -28.29 14.02 -3.84
N ALA A 332 -27.78 12.82 -4.09
CA ALA A 332 -26.60 12.62 -4.94
C ALA A 332 -26.87 13.07 -6.39
N ASN A 333 -28.06 12.81 -6.93
CA ASN A 333 -28.47 13.26 -8.25
C ASN A 333 -28.60 14.79 -8.35
N GLU A 334 -29.03 15.44 -7.27
CA GLU A 334 -29.17 16.90 -7.15
C GLU A 334 -27.86 17.61 -6.75
N PHE A 335 -26.78 16.86 -6.49
CA PHE A 335 -25.53 17.38 -5.92
C PHE A 335 -25.74 18.07 -4.56
N ASP A 336 -26.62 17.50 -3.74
CA ASP A 336 -27.10 18.05 -2.47
C ASP A 336 -26.76 17.17 -1.26
N MET A 337 -25.82 16.22 -1.40
CA MET A 337 -25.40 15.47 -0.22
C MET A 337 -24.57 16.32 0.74
N GLU A 338 -25.26 16.89 1.73
CA GLU A 338 -24.67 17.44 2.93
C GLU A 338 -24.04 16.32 3.80
N PHE A 339 -22.80 16.53 4.20
CA PHE A 339 -21.89 15.47 4.61
C PHE A 339 -22.19 14.82 5.97
N TYR A 340 -22.69 15.59 6.94
CA TYR A 340 -22.85 15.16 8.35
C TYR A 340 -24.04 15.81 9.07
N MET A 341 -24.90 16.55 8.37
CA MET A 341 -25.83 17.48 9.04
C MET A 341 -27.05 16.79 9.69
N ASP A 342 -27.40 15.58 9.26
CA ASP A 342 -28.55 14.84 9.79
C ASP A 342 -28.19 13.88 10.95
N GLU A 343 -26.90 13.70 11.30
CA GLU A 343 -26.48 12.76 12.35
C GLU A 343 -25.81 13.45 13.56
N PRO A 344 -26.37 13.33 14.77
CA PRO A 344 -25.84 14.00 15.96
C PRO A 344 -24.46 13.49 16.41
N ASP A 345 -24.02 12.33 15.92
CA ASP A 345 -22.78 11.64 16.32
C ASP A 345 -21.77 11.55 15.15
N CYS A 346 -21.41 12.67 14.54
CA CYS A 346 -20.44 12.74 13.45
C CYS A 346 -19.02 12.21 13.80
N THR A 347 -18.77 11.90 15.08
CA THR A 347 -17.56 11.23 15.57
C THR A 347 -17.52 9.73 15.26
N LYS A 348 -18.66 9.11 14.96
CA LYS A 348 -18.75 7.67 14.64
C LYS A 348 -18.54 7.37 13.15
N ILE A 349 -18.68 8.36 12.29
CA ILE A 349 -18.50 8.23 10.84
C ILE A 349 -17.03 8.44 10.49
N VAL A 350 -16.49 7.62 9.60
CA VAL A 350 -15.13 7.80 9.09
C VAL A 350 -15.08 9.11 8.28
N PRO A 351 -14.13 10.02 8.57
CA PRO A 351 -13.99 11.23 7.76
C PRO A 351 -13.60 10.89 6.31
N PHE A 352 -13.94 11.76 5.37
CA PHE A 352 -13.42 11.60 4.01
C PHE A 352 -11.91 11.89 3.96
N PRO A 353 -11.10 11.08 3.26
CA PRO A 353 -9.64 11.21 3.21
C PRO A 353 -9.16 12.31 2.25
N TYR A 354 -9.80 13.48 2.27
CA TYR A 354 -9.31 14.65 1.53
C TYR A 354 -8.36 15.45 2.42
N GLY A 355 -7.16 15.69 1.90
CA GLY A 355 -6.15 16.48 2.60
C GLY A 355 -6.34 17.99 2.42
N GLY A 356 -5.99 18.76 3.45
CA GLY A 356 -5.89 20.22 3.38
C GLY A 356 -6.37 20.92 4.65
N SER A 357 -5.58 21.88 5.15
CA SER A 357 -5.94 22.68 6.35
C SER A 357 -7.22 23.52 6.18
N LYS A 358 -7.64 23.75 4.94
CA LYS A 358 -8.87 24.47 4.58
C LYS A 358 -10.08 23.57 4.39
N PHE A 359 -9.87 22.24 4.34
CA PHE A 359 -10.93 21.29 4.07
C PHE A 359 -11.32 20.58 5.37
N ASN A 360 -12.37 21.07 6.01
CA ASN A 360 -12.99 20.42 7.14
C ASN A 360 -14.39 19.99 6.75
N THR A 361 -14.58 18.69 6.58
CA THR A 361 -15.84 18.11 6.15
C THR A 361 -16.99 18.32 7.15
N ARG A 362 -16.69 18.78 8.37
CA ARG A 362 -17.68 19.10 9.42
C ARG A 362 -18.27 20.51 9.33
N ARG A 363 -17.76 21.39 8.46
CA ARG A 363 -18.32 22.75 8.29
C ARG A 363 -19.37 22.74 7.19
N THR A 364 -20.41 23.55 7.35
CA THR A 364 -21.44 23.80 6.33
C THR A 364 -20.77 24.33 5.06
N PHE A 365 -21.09 23.73 3.92
CA PHE A 365 -20.52 24.11 2.63
C PHE A 365 -21.47 25.11 1.97
N ASP A 366 -21.08 26.39 1.96
CA ASP A 366 -21.67 27.40 1.07
C ASP A 366 -21.27 27.10 -0.40
N ASP A 367 -21.91 27.75 -1.38
CA ASP A 367 -21.65 27.55 -2.82
C ASP A 367 -20.17 27.72 -3.18
N VAL A 368 -19.47 28.62 -2.49
CA VAL A 368 -18.02 28.83 -2.60
C VAL A 368 -17.23 27.58 -2.18
N VAL A 369 -17.68 26.88 -1.15
CA VAL A 369 -17.01 25.67 -0.66
C VAL A 369 -17.33 24.47 -1.54
N ARG A 370 -18.51 24.44 -2.17
CA ARG A 370 -18.87 23.49 -3.24
C ARG A 370 -17.93 23.65 -4.44
N GLU A 371 -17.72 24.88 -4.90
CA GLU A 371 -16.79 25.18 -5.98
C GLU A 371 -15.34 24.89 -5.59
N LEU A 372 -14.93 25.19 -4.34
CA LEU A 372 -13.62 24.81 -3.80
C LEU A 372 -13.45 23.30 -3.68
N LEU A 373 -14.50 22.54 -3.34
CA LEU A 373 -14.48 21.09 -3.28
C LEU A 373 -14.35 20.51 -4.69
N MET A 374 -15.12 21.00 -5.65
CA MET A 374 -14.95 20.62 -7.03
C MET A 374 -13.53 20.97 -7.46
N ASN A 375 -13.07 22.20 -7.28
CA ASN A 375 -11.70 22.60 -7.60
C ASN A 375 -10.65 21.80 -6.82
N LEU A 376 -10.91 21.36 -5.60
CA LEU A 376 -10.04 20.49 -4.81
C LEU A 376 -10.01 19.09 -5.43
N TYR A 377 -11.16 18.53 -5.79
CA TYR A 377 -11.31 17.23 -6.44
C TYR A 377 -10.71 17.22 -7.85
N TRP A 378 -10.92 18.30 -8.60
CA TRP A 378 -10.33 18.55 -9.92
C TRP A 378 -8.87 18.96 -9.83
N SER A 379 -8.37 19.51 -8.71
CA SER A 379 -6.95 19.83 -8.52
C SER A 379 -6.16 18.67 -7.94
N TYR A 380 -6.74 17.86 -7.05
CA TYR A 380 -6.32 16.50 -6.75
C TYR A 380 -6.28 15.73 -8.09
N GLY A 381 -7.37 15.74 -8.85
CA GLY A 381 -7.46 15.16 -10.18
C GLY A 381 -6.46 15.70 -11.18
N ARG A 382 -6.20 17.02 -11.25
CA ARG A 382 -5.22 17.64 -12.18
C ARG A 382 -3.78 17.40 -11.73
N LYS A 383 -3.52 17.20 -10.43
CA LYS A 383 -2.22 16.73 -9.93
C LYS A 383 -2.01 15.25 -10.30
N ILE A 384 -3.08 14.45 -10.23
CA ILE A 384 -3.14 13.01 -10.54
C ILE A 384 -3.11 12.69 -12.05
N THR A 385 -3.71 13.53 -12.92
CA THR A 385 -3.98 13.18 -14.35
C THR A 385 -3.17 13.97 -15.39
N ARG A 386 -2.15 14.75 -14.98
CA ARG A 386 -1.44 15.73 -15.83
C ARG A 386 -0.56 15.16 -16.96
N ARG A 387 -0.71 13.89 -17.36
CA ARG A 387 -0.03 13.34 -18.53
C ARG A 387 -0.60 13.87 -19.86
N ARG A 388 -1.86 14.32 -19.87
CA ARG A 388 -2.58 14.60 -21.14
C ARG A 388 -2.08 15.81 -21.94
N THR A 389 -1.33 16.74 -21.36
CA THR A 389 -0.94 17.99 -22.06
C THR A 389 0.57 18.10 -22.29
N ARG A 390 1.42 17.70 -21.32
CA ARG A 390 2.87 17.91 -21.45
C ARG A 390 3.59 16.94 -22.39
N GLN A 391 3.08 15.74 -22.60
CA GLN A 391 3.71 14.78 -23.53
C GLN A 391 3.43 15.10 -25.00
N ARG A 392 2.43 15.94 -25.31
CA ARG A 392 2.15 16.41 -26.67
C ARG A 392 3.00 17.62 -27.05
N GLU A 393 3.31 18.49 -26.10
CA GLU A 393 4.13 19.69 -26.35
C GLU A 393 5.64 19.41 -26.41
N SER A 394 6.12 18.32 -25.80
CA SER A 394 7.53 17.93 -25.86
C SER A 394 7.89 17.02 -27.05
N GLY A 395 6.91 16.60 -27.86
CA GLY A 395 7.12 15.75 -29.03
C GLY A 395 7.29 16.51 -30.35
N ASP A 396 6.76 17.73 -30.44
CA ASP A 396 6.74 18.51 -31.68
C ASP A 396 7.86 19.59 -31.76
N ALA A 397 8.72 19.70 -30.75
CA ALA A 397 9.82 20.68 -30.72
C ALA A 397 11.20 20.09 -31.06
N ALA A 398 11.27 18.86 -31.60
CA ALA A 398 12.52 18.20 -32.00
C ALA A 398 12.60 17.88 -33.50
N THR A 399 11.75 18.52 -34.33
CA THR A 399 11.91 18.49 -35.79
C THR A 399 11.51 19.83 -36.37
N GLN A 400 12.43 20.80 -36.33
CA GLN A 400 12.59 21.86 -37.32
C GLN A 400 14.00 22.42 -37.24
#